data_AF-A0A9P8D8X2-F1
#
_entry.id   AF-A0A9P8D8X2-F1
#
_cell.length_a   1.000
_cell.length_b   1.000
_cell.length_c   1.000
_cell.angle_alpha   90.00
_cell.angle_beta   90.00
_cell.angle_gamma   90.00
#
_symmetry.space_group_name_H-M   'P 1'
#
loop_
_entity.id
_entity.type
_entity.pdbx_description
1 polymer ?
#
loop_
_entity_poly.entity_id
_entity_poly.type
_entity_poly.pdbx_seq_one_letter_code
_entity_poly.pdbx_strand_id
1 'polypeptide(L)'
;MAVLRRDLDALFATVRALCDGSQMASSDGSLIAQSIQGSIERFFDQWYTEWGVSIGKGPDRRLPPYVEILVTHTRLSIYGGVINHPTAPLEVRRFFHTAGLSSALNVMRAAIQGESQLQSMPNNTAIMISFAACFALTLSSYATGGSALAPSVRNLIDETATVLERIGKVTRHRNGLSIKYGKYLKQIVRRAATGDGISDPRMPIVNEAPITTPTFLDQQALWPEPLQFSAMSDDQIVQALNQPGNDFEPSFGGLSWEDMTNFEWLYWPEVGI
;
A
#
# COMPACT_ATOMS: atom_id res chain seq x y z
N MET A 1 15.61 2.42 -16.01
CA MET A 1 14.18 2.03 -16.19
C MET A 1 14.01 0.64 -16.80
N ALA A 2 14.53 0.38 -18.01
CA ALA A 2 14.50 -0.97 -18.59
C ALA A 2 15.27 -2.01 -17.75
N VAL A 3 16.38 -1.60 -17.12
CA VAL A 3 17.20 -2.46 -16.24
C VAL A 3 16.44 -2.91 -14.99
N LEU A 4 15.80 -1.97 -14.26
CA LEU A 4 14.94 -2.29 -13.10
C LEU A 4 13.89 -3.34 -13.45
N ARG A 5 13.27 -3.22 -14.63
CA ARG A 5 12.22 -4.15 -15.08
C ARG A 5 12.78 -5.50 -15.52
N ARG A 6 13.98 -5.54 -16.12
CA ARG A 6 14.62 -6.78 -16.58
C ARG A 6 15.01 -7.68 -15.41
N ASP A 7 15.56 -7.10 -14.36
CA ASP A 7 16.11 -7.87 -13.24
C ASP A 7 15.05 -8.17 -12.16
N LEU A 8 13.84 -7.61 -12.33
CA LEU A 8 12.66 -7.83 -11.49
C LEU A 8 12.18 -9.30 -11.51
N ASP A 9 12.19 -9.93 -12.68
CA ASP A 9 11.68 -11.31 -12.84
C ASP A 9 12.52 -12.31 -12.03
N ALA A 10 13.85 -12.10 -12.01
CA ALA A 10 14.77 -12.90 -11.21
C ALA A 10 14.55 -12.70 -9.70
N LEU A 11 14.26 -11.46 -9.28
CA LEU A 11 13.90 -11.18 -7.89
C LEU A 11 12.59 -11.87 -7.49
N PHE A 12 11.56 -11.78 -8.34
CA PHE A 12 10.29 -12.48 -8.11
C PHE A 12 10.47 -14.00 -8.00
N ALA A 13 11.26 -14.60 -8.90
CA ALA A 13 11.57 -16.02 -8.83
C ALA A 13 12.28 -16.39 -7.52
N THR A 14 13.22 -15.55 -7.07
CA THR A 14 13.94 -15.75 -5.80
C THR A 14 12.99 -15.68 -4.61
N VAL A 15 12.11 -14.67 -4.55
CA VAL A 15 11.15 -14.51 -3.44
C VAL A 15 10.17 -15.70 -3.39
N ARG A 16 9.65 -16.15 -4.54
CA ARG A 16 8.76 -17.34 -4.59
C ARG A 16 9.48 -18.60 -4.13
N ALA A 17 10.71 -18.83 -4.58
CA ALA A 17 11.52 -19.97 -4.16
C ALA A 17 11.79 -19.98 -2.65
N LEU A 18 12.00 -18.81 -2.03
CA LEU A 18 12.15 -18.69 -0.58
C LEU A 18 10.84 -19.02 0.16
N CYS A 19 9.69 -18.64 -0.39
CA CYS A 19 8.37 -19.04 0.14
C CYS A 19 8.14 -20.56 0.00
N ASP A 20 8.51 -21.18 -1.12
CA ASP A 20 8.31 -22.62 -1.33
C ASP A 20 9.27 -23.50 -0.52
N GLY A 21 10.50 -23.05 -0.35
CA GLY A 21 11.53 -23.77 0.42
C GLY A 21 11.16 -23.97 1.90
N SER A 22 10.24 -23.16 2.44
CA SER A 22 9.79 -23.27 3.83
C SER A 22 8.97 -24.52 4.12
N GLN A 23 8.48 -25.24 3.09
CA GLN A 23 7.73 -26.47 3.29
C GLN A 23 8.62 -27.69 3.58
N MET A 24 9.89 -27.66 3.18
CA MET A 24 10.78 -28.83 3.26
C MET A 24 11.63 -28.88 4.54
N ALA A 25 11.76 -27.76 5.26
CA ALA A 25 12.52 -27.68 6.49
C ALA A 25 11.60 -27.22 7.63
N SER A 26 11.91 -27.62 8.88
CA SER A 26 11.38 -26.96 10.08
C SER A 26 11.99 -25.55 10.24
N SER A 27 12.00 -24.79 9.15
CA SER A 27 12.63 -23.48 9.04
C SER A 27 11.77 -22.45 9.75
N ASP A 28 12.41 -21.67 10.61
CA ASP A 28 11.79 -20.52 11.28
C ASP A 28 11.29 -19.51 10.23
N GLY A 29 9.97 -19.30 10.19
CA GLY A 29 9.32 -18.35 9.27
C GLY A 29 9.88 -16.93 9.38
N SER A 30 10.38 -16.56 10.55
CA SER A 30 11.03 -15.27 10.79
C SER A 30 12.36 -15.14 10.03
N LEU A 31 13.16 -16.21 9.98
CA LEU A 31 14.42 -16.23 9.22
C LEU A 31 14.15 -16.16 7.71
N ILE A 32 13.07 -16.80 7.25
CA ILE A 32 12.66 -16.72 5.84
C ILE A 32 12.21 -15.30 5.51
N ALA A 33 11.40 -14.67 6.36
CA ALA A 33 10.99 -13.28 6.19
C ALA A 33 12.20 -12.33 6.12
N GLN A 34 13.19 -12.49 7.01
CA GLN A 34 14.44 -11.72 6.97
C GLN A 34 15.26 -11.97 5.70
N SER A 35 15.33 -13.22 5.22
CA SER A 35 16.02 -13.56 3.97
C SER A 35 15.36 -12.92 2.75
N ILE A 36 14.02 -12.92 2.72
CA ILE A 36 13.23 -12.25 1.67
C ILE A 36 13.45 -10.74 1.74
N GLN A 37 13.33 -10.14 2.93
CA GLN A 37 13.59 -8.72 3.16
C GLN A 37 14.97 -8.32 2.65
N GLY A 38 16.03 -9.01 3.09
CA GLY A 38 17.40 -8.71 2.68
C GLY A 38 17.65 -8.92 1.18
N SER A 39 16.92 -9.82 0.52
CA SER A 39 17.00 -10.01 -0.94
C SER A 39 16.40 -8.83 -1.70
N ILE A 40 15.24 -8.34 -1.25
CA ILE A 40 14.55 -7.19 -1.84
C ILE A 40 15.32 -5.90 -1.56
N GLU A 41 15.77 -5.67 -0.31
CA GLU A 41 16.56 -4.50 0.06
C GLU A 41 17.85 -4.42 -0.74
N ARG A 42 18.61 -5.52 -0.82
CA ARG A 42 19.85 -5.57 -1.62
C ARG A 42 19.61 -5.22 -3.09
N PHE A 43 18.52 -5.69 -3.68
CA PHE A 43 18.17 -5.36 -5.07
C PHE A 43 17.97 -3.84 -5.24
N PHE A 44 17.19 -3.23 -4.35
CA PHE A 44 16.95 -1.78 -4.42
C PHE A 44 18.20 -0.98 -4.06
N ASP A 45 18.99 -1.39 -3.08
CA ASP A 45 20.24 -0.71 -2.70
C ASP A 45 21.26 -0.73 -3.84
N GLN A 46 21.37 -1.85 -4.55
CA GLN A 46 22.18 -1.94 -5.77
C GLN A 46 21.67 -0.98 -6.84
N TRP A 47 20.36 -0.94 -7.06
CA TRP A 47 19.75 0.00 -8.01
C TRP A 47 20.00 1.46 -7.61
N TYR A 48 19.84 1.81 -6.33
CA TYR A 48 20.13 3.15 -5.80
C TYR A 48 21.61 3.50 -5.90
N THR A 49 22.51 2.55 -5.68
CA THR A 49 23.95 2.75 -5.82
C THR A 49 24.34 3.03 -7.27
N GLU A 50 23.78 2.28 -8.22
CA GLU A 50 24.06 2.44 -9.64
C GLU A 50 23.44 3.74 -10.20
N TRP A 51 22.16 3.99 -9.89
CA TRP A 51 21.40 5.06 -10.53
C TRP A 51 21.33 6.34 -9.70
N GLY A 52 21.26 6.25 -8.37
CA GLY A 52 21.06 7.40 -7.48
C GLY A 52 22.10 8.51 -7.64
N VAL A 53 23.35 8.17 -7.97
CA VAL A 53 24.40 9.17 -8.28
C VAL A 53 24.10 9.95 -9.56
N SER A 54 23.52 9.28 -10.56
CA SER A 54 23.28 9.85 -11.89
C SER A 54 22.00 10.69 -11.99
N ILE A 55 20.96 10.32 -11.23
CA ILE A 55 19.62 10.97 -11.32
C ILE A 55 19.22 11.73 -10.07
N GLY A 56 19.94 11.55 -8.95
CA GLY A 56 19.70 12.27 -7.70
C GLY A 56 20.06 13.76 -7.82
N LYS A 57 19.34 14.60 -7.08
CA LYS A 57 19.56 16.05 -7.02
C LYS A 57 20.00 16.47 -5.62
N GLY A 58 20.81 17.54 -5.57
CA GLY A 58 21.29 18.13 -4.31
C GLY A 58 22.37 17.31 -3.60
N PRO A 59 22.85 17.80 -2.44
CA PRO A 59 23.92 17.15 -1.68
C PRO A 59 23.54 15.74 -1.19
N ASP A 60 22.26 15.54 -0.88
CA ASP A 60 21.70 14.26 -0.40
C ASP A 60 21.38 13.27 -1.55
N ARG A 61 21.61 13.66 -2.82
CA ARG A 61 21.26 12.85 -4.01
C ARG A 61 19.80 12.35 -4.01
N ARG A 62 18.87 13.19 -3.55
CA ARG A 62 17.44 12.83 -3.48
C ARG A 62 16.88 12.61 -4.88
N LEU A 63 16.13 11.54 -5.06
CA LEU A 63 15.47 11.25 -6.32
C LEU A 63 14.40 12.31 -6.62
N PRO A 64 14.17 12.65 -7.90
CA PRO A 64 12.96 13.38 -8.29
C PRO A 64 11.71 12.60 -7.86
N PRO A 65 10.63 13.25 -7.39
CA PRO A 65 9.46 12.55 -6.84
C PRO A 65 8.84 11.51 -7.78
N TYR A 66 8.84 11.76 -9.09
CA TYR A 66 8.31 10.79 -10.05
C TYR A 66 9.13 9.48 -10.09
N VAL A 67 10.44 9.57 -9.88
CA VAL A 67 11.34 8.40 -9.83
C VAL A 67 11.13 7.67 -8.52
N GLU A 68 11.05 8.40 -7.41
CA GLU A 68 10.77 7.84 -6.09
C GLU A 68 9.46 7.05 -6.09
N ILE A 69 8.37 7.65 -6.59
CA ILE A 69 7.07 6.98 -6.76
C ILE A 69 7.23 5.69 -7.57
N LEU A 70 8.01 5.72 -8.65
CA LEU A 70 8.19 4.57 -9.50
C LEU A 70 8.92 3.43 -8.80
N VAL A 71 10.03 3.74 -8.12
CA VAL A 71 10.86 2.74 -7.43
C VAL A 71 10.08 2.14 -6.26
N THR A 72 9.44 2.99 -5.46
CA THR A 72 8.61 2.57 -4.32
C THR A 72 7.38 1.78 -4.79
N HIS A 73 6.73 2.17 -5.89
CA HIS A 73 5.64 1.39 -6.48
C HIS A 73 6.12 0.04 -7.02
N THR A 74 7.34 -0.03 -7.56
CA THR A 74 7.91 -1.31 -8.01
C THR A 74 8.12 -2.24 -6.81
N ARG A 75 8.59 -1.71 -5.68
CA ARG A 75 8.69 -2.45 -4.41
C ARG A 75 7.32 -2.93 -3.92
N LEU A 76 6.32 -2.05 -3.95
CA LEU A 76 4.93 -2.39 -3.66
C LEU A 76 4.41 -3.53 -4.57
N SER A 77 4.72 -3.47 -5.87
CA SER A 77 4.29 -4.49 -6.84
C SER A 77 4.91 -5.86 -6.53
N ILE A 78 6.15 -5.89 -6.02
CA ILE A 78 6.80 -7.13 -5.56
C ILE A 78 6.01 -7.70 -4.39
N TYR A 79 5.80 -6.93 -3.33
CA TYR A 79 5.06 -7.39 -2.15
C TYR A 79 3.64 -7.83 -2.50
N GLY A 80 2.91 -7.03 -3.29
CA GLY A 80 1.56 -7.38 -3.75
C GLY A 80 1.53 -8.68 -4.53
N GLY A 81 2.48 -8.91 -5.44
CA GLY A 81 2.51 -10.11 -6.28
C GLY A 81 2.79 -11.42 -5.54
N VAL A 82 3.19 -11.36 -4.27
CA VAL A 82 3.47 -12.54 -3.41
C VAL A 82 2.68 -12.51 -2.10
N ILE A 83 1.80 -11.52 -1.90
CA ILE A 83 1.14 -11.28 -0.62
C ILE A 83 0.27 -12.47 -0.16
N ASN A 84 -0.29 -13.22 -1.12
CA ASN A 84 -1.10 -14.42 -0.87
C ASN A 84 -0.39 -15.70 -1.34
N HIS A 85 0.95 -15.73 -1.32
CA HIS A 85 1.67 -16.92 -1.75
C HIS A 85 1.22 -18.15 -0.92
N PRO A 86 0.72 -19.23 -1.56
CA PRO A 86 0.00 -20.29 -0.84
C PRO A 86 0.86 -21.06 0.15
N THR A 87 2.17 -21.12 -0.11
CA THR A 87 3.16 -21.82 0.73
C THR A 87 3.82 -20.92 1.77
N ALA A 88 3.56 -19.61 1.76
CA ALA A 88 4.25 -18.67 2.65
C ALA A 88 3.85 -18.86 4.13
N PRO A 89 4.82 -18.99 5.05
CA PRO A 89 4.57 -18.98 6.50
C PRO A 89 3.85 -17.71 6.96
N LEU A 90 3.24 -17.76 8.15
CA LEU A 90 2.50 -16.64 8.72
C LEU A 90 3.38 -15.38 8.86
N GLU A 91 4.62 -15.56 9.30
CA GLU A 91 5.60 -14.50 9.51
C GLU A 91 5.95 -13.81 8.18
N VAL A 92 6.08 -14.58 7.10
CA VAL A 92 6.34 -14.07 5.75
C VAL A 92 5.14 -13.30 5.21
N ARG A 93 3.92 -13.81 5.42
CA ARG A 93 2.68 -13.09 5.06
C ARG A 93 2.58 -11.76 5.81
N ARG A 94 2.77 -11.76 7.13
CA ARG A 94 2.80 -10.54 7.96
C ARG A 94 3.82 -9.54 7.44
N PHE A 95 5.04 -10.01 7.12
CA PHE A 95 6.06 -9.17 6.50
C PHE A 95 5.58 -8.54 5.18
N PHE A 96 4.98 -9.31 4.26
CA PHE A 96 4.46 -8.76 3.00
C PHE A 96 3.36 -7.73 3.20
N HIS A 97 2.46 -7.93 4.18
CA HIS A 97 1.42 -6.94 4.50
C HIS A 97 2.03 -5.64 5.02
N THR A 98 2.91 -5.71 6.03
CA THR A 98 3.53 -4.53 6.63
C THR A 98 4.42 -3.79 5.62
N ALA A 99 5.26 -4.50 4.88
CA ALA A 99 6.16 -3.91 3.91
C ALA A 99 5.43 -3.38 2.66
N GLY A 100 4.38 -4.08 2.24
CA GLY A 100 3.45 -3.63 1.20
C GLY A 100 2.73 -2.34 1.61
N LEU A 101 2.13 -2.31 2.80
CA LEU A 101 1.47 -1.11 3.31
C LEU A 101 2.45 0.06 3.44
N SER A 102 3.62 -0.15 4.02
CA SER A 102 4.67 0.87 4.09
C SER A 102 5.02 1.45 2.72
N SER A 103 5.23 0.59 1.72
CA SER A 103 5.53 1.02 0.34
C SER A 103 4.37 1.82 -0.27
N ALA A 104 3.13 1.42 -0.03
CA ALA A 104 1.94 2.13 -0.51
C ALA A 104 1.80 3.52 0.13
N LEU A 105 2.02 3.64 1.44
CA LEU A 105 2.03 4.93 2.15
C LEU A 105 3.13 5.83 1.62
N ASN A 106 4.33 5.30 1.37
CA ASN A 106 5.45 6.06 0.85
C ASN A 106 5.23 6.54 -0.60
N VAL A 107 4.54 5.78 -1.45
CA VAL A 107 4.13 6.28 -2.79
C VAL A 107 3.23 7.52 -2.67
N MET A 108 2.22 7.47 -1.81
CA MET A 108 1.30 8.59 -1.58
C MET A 108 2.03 9.80 -0.96
N ARG A 109 2.90 9.54 0.02
CA ARG A 109 3.74 10.56 0.67
C ARG A 109 4.66 11.28 -0.32
N ALA A 110 5.34 10.54 -1.19
CA ALA A 110 6.19 11.10 -2.24
C ALA A 110 5.38 11.99 -3.21
N ALA A 111 4.13 11.62 -3.50
CA ALA A 111 3.23 12.43 -4.31
C ALA A 111 2.84 13.75 -3.62
N ILE A 112 2.49 13.70 -2.33
CA ILE A 112 2.11 14.88 -1.54
C ILE A 112 3.30 15.83 -1.38
N GLN A 113 4.44 15.33 -0.91
CA GLN A 113 5.64 16.14 -0.66
C GLN A 113 6.26 16.67 -1.97
N GLY A 114 6.10 15.93 -3.06
CA GLY A 114 6.67 16.23 -4.37
C GLY A 114 5.77 17.01 -5.32
N GLU A 115 4.57 17.45 -4.91
CA GLU A 115 3.52 18.00 -5.79
C GLU A 115 4.04 19.04 -6.80
N SER A 116 4.87 19.98 -6.35
CA SER A 116 5.42 21.06 -7.17
C SER A 116 6.22 20.55 -8.38
N GLN A 117 6.82 19.36 -8.27
CA GLN A 117 7.62 18.72 -9.32
C GLN A 117 6.80 17.70 -10.14
N LEU A 118 5.57 17.40 -9.75
CA LEU A 118 4.69 16.42 -10.41
C LEU A 118 3.67 17.06 -11.36
N GLN A 119 3.72 18.37 -11.57
CA GLN A 119 2.79 19.12 -12.44
C GLN A 119 2.75 18.58 -13.89
N SER A 120 3.82 17.94 -14.36
CA SER A 120 3.91 17.32 -15.69
C SER A 120 4.07 15.79 -15.62
N MET A 121 3.59 15.16 -14.56
CA MET A 121 3.72 13.71 -14.40
C MET A 121 2.93 12.96 -15.49
N PRO A 122 3.45 11.82 -15.99
CA PRO A 122 2.73 11.00 -16.95
C PRO A 122 1.53 10.29 -16.30
N ASN A 123 0.57 9.88 -17.12
CA ASN A 123 -0.63 9.15 -16.66
C ASN A 123 -0.29 7.89 -15.82
N ASN A 124 0.79 7.20 -16.17
CA ASN A 124 1.25 6.03 -15.41
C ASN A 124 1.57 6.37 -13.96
N THR A 125 2.06 7.58 -13.67
CA THR A 125 2.32 8.02 -12.28
C THR A 125 1.01 8.18 -11.51
N ALA A 126 -0.04 8.74 -12.12
CA ALA A 126 -1.35 8.82 -11.50
C ALA A 126 -1.92 7.42 -11.21
N ILE A 127 -1.75 6.47 -12.14
CA ILE A 127 -2.17 5.07 -11.97
C ILE A 127 -1.42 4.41 -10.80
N MET A 128 -0.09 4.57 -10.72
CA MET A 128 0.72 4.03 -9.62
C MET A 128 0.30 4.59 -8.25
N ILE A 129 0.04 5.91 -8.18
CA ILE A 129 -0.46 6.55 -6.94
C ILE A 129 -1.83 6.00 -6.55
N SER A 130 -2.75 5.87 -7.51
CA SER A 130 -4.08 5.31 -7.23
C SER A 130 -4.03 3.84 -6.82
N PHE A 131 -3.18 3.04 -7.45
CA PHE A 131 -2.96 1.64 -7.06
C PHE A 131 -2.47 1.56 -5.62
N ALA A 132 -1.48 2.37 -5.23
CA ALA A 132 -0.98 2.42 -3.86
C ALA A 132 -2.06 2.85 -2.85
N ALA A 133 -2.86 3.88 -3.18
CA ALA A 133 -3.97 4.32 -2.33
C ALA A 133 -5.00 3.20 -2.10
N CYS A 134 -5.38 2.50 -3.16
CA CYS A 134 -6.29 1.36 -3.10
C CYS A 134 -5.71 0.20 -2.28
N PHE A 135 -4.45 -0.16 -2.53
CA PHE A 135 -3.75 -1.21 -1.78
C PHE A 135 -3.70 -0.90 -0.29
N ALA A 136 -3.37 0.35 0.08
CA ALA A 136 -3.33 0.80 1.46
C ALA A 136 -4.73 0.77 2.11
N LEU A 137 -5.76 1.25 1.40
CA LEU A 137 -7.15 1.22 1.89
C LEU A 137 -7.59 -0.19 2.21
N THR A 138 -7.35 -1.13 1.28
CA THR A 138 -7.67 -2.54 1.44
C THR A 138 -6.95 -3.16 2.62
N LEU A 139 -5.62 -3.04 2.73
CA LEU A 139 -4.92 -3.63 3.88
C LEU A 139 -5.34 -3.02 5.20
N SER A 140 -5.59 -1.70 5.23
CA SER A 140 -5.99 -1.02 6.45
C SER A 140 -7.35 -1.48 7.00
N SER A 141 -8.24 -2.02 6.16
CA SER A 141 -9.52 -2.56 6.65
C SER A 141 -9.39 -3.88 7.41
N TYR A 142 -8.24 -4.56 7.29
CA TYR A 142 -7.93 -5.79 8.02
C TYR A 142 -7.03 -5.57 9.25
N ALA A 143 -6.70 -4.31 9.55
CA ALA A 143 -6.03 -3.98 10.80
C ALA A 143 -6.98 -4.27 11.96
N THR A 144 -6.47 -4.86 13.04
CA THR A 144 -7.28 -5.22 14.20
C THR A 144 -8.06 -4.02 14.76
N GLY A 145 -9.31 -4.30 15.19
CA GLY A 145 -10.22 -3.28 15.69
C GLY A 145 -9.62 -2.47 16.85
N GLY A 146 -9.79 -1.14 16.81
CA GLY A 146 -9.25 -0.20 17.80
C GLY A 146 -8.01 0.58 17.36
N SER A 147 -7.43 0.28 16.19
CA SER A 147 -6.28 1.03 15.66
C SER A 147 -6.66 2.37 15.02
N ALA A 148 -5.83 3.39 15.24
CA ALA A 148 -5.90 4.65 14.49
C ALA A 148 -5.43 4.49 13.03
N LEU A 149 -4.95 3.30 12.63
CA LEU A 149 -4.35 3.04 11.32
C LEU A 149 -5.34 3.27 10.18
N ALA A 150 -6.52 2.66 10.21
CA ALA A 150 -7.51 2.82 9.13
C ALA A 150 -7.94 4.29 8.92
N PRO A 151 -8.29 5.06 9.99
CA PRO A 151 -8.50 6.51 9.86
C PRO A 151 -7.30 7.26 9.28
N SER A 152 -6.08 6.93 9.71
CA SER A 152 -4.84 7.60 9.25
C SER A 152 -4.56 7.34 7.77
N VAL A 153 -4.78 6.11 7.31
CA VAL A 153 -4.65 5.74 5.90
C VAL A 153 -5.68 6.49 5.04
N ARG A 154 -6.94 6.57 5.51
CA ARG A 154 -7.99 7.34 4.82
C ARG A 154 -7.64 8.82 4.68
N ASN A 155 -7.09 9.43 5.73
CA ASN A 155 -6.63 10.83 5.69
C ASN A 155 -5.54 11.03 4.62
N LEU A 156 -4.53 10.15 4.60
CA LEU A 156 -3.46 10.21 3.60
C LEU A 156 -3.99 10.06 2.17
N ILE A 157 -4.97 9.19 1.95
CA ILE A 157 -5.62 9.02 0.64
C ILE A 157 -6.39 10.28 0.24
N ASP A 158 -7.09 10.95 1.16
CA ASP A 158 -7.80 12.21 0.86
C ASP A 158 -6.84 13.37 0.53
N GLU A 159 -5.74 13.49 1.27
CA GLU A 159 -4.65 14.42 0.96
C GLU A 159 -4.09 14.16 -0.46
N THR A 160 -3.78 12.90 -0.75
CA THR A 160 -3.27 12.45 -2.06
C THR A 160 -4.26 12.74 -3.19
N ALA A 161 -5.53 12.44 -2.97
CA ALA A 161 -6.59 12.70 -3.94
C ALA A 161 -6.71 14.18 -4.27
N THR A 162 -6.59 15.04 -3.26
CA THR A 162 -6.59 16.49 -3.42
C THR A 162 -5.37 16.98 -4.20
N VAL A 163 -4.19 16.39 -3.97
CA VAL A 163 -2.97 16.65 -4.78
C VAL A 163 -3.19 16.25 -6.24
N LEU A 164 -3.74 15.05 -6.51
CA LEU A 164 -4.02 14.60 -7.88
C LEU A 164 -4.99 15.52 -8.62
N GLU A 165 -6.04 16.01 -7.95
CA GLU A 165 -6.95 17.00 -8.51
C GLU A 165 -6.27 18.33 -8.84
N ARG A 166 -5.36 18.82 -7.98
CA ARG A 166 -4.60 20.06 -8.23
C ARG A 166 -3.65 19.91 -9.39
N ILE A 167 -2.87 18.83 -9.43
CA ILE A 167 -1.96 18.51 -10.55
C ILE A 167 -2.75 18.43 -11.87
N GLY A 168 -3.89 17.74 -11.86
CA GLY A 168 -4.70 17.57 -13.06
C GLY A 168 -5.33 18.86 -13.61
N LYS A 169 -5.39 19.93 -12.80
CA LYS A 169 -5.89 21.25 -13.18
C LYS A 169 -4.80 22.20 -13.71
N VAL A 170 -3.52 21.82 -13.66
CA VAL A 170 -2.40 22.66 -14.13
C VAL A 170 -2.60 23.06 -15.60
N THR A 171 -3.01 22.12 -16.46
CA THR A 171 -3.40 22.41 -17.84
C THR A 171 -4.89 22.71 -17.92
N ARG A 172 -5.27 24.00 -17.87
CA ARG A 172 -6.68 24.46 -17.79
C ARG A 172 -7.63 23.89 -18.86
N HIS A 173 -7.12 23.57 -20.05
CA HIS A 173 -7.91 23.05 -21.17
C HIS A 173 -7.95 21.51 -21.25
N ARG A 174 -7.23 20.82 -20.37
CA ARG A 174 -7.15 19.35 -20.35
C ARG A 174 -7.33 18.89 -18.91
N ASN A 175 -8.53 18.44 -18.58
CA ASN A 175 -8.77 17.71 -17.33
C ASN A 175 -7.95 16.42 -17.35
N GLY A 176 -6.79 16.43 -16.71
CA GLY A 176 -5.87 15.28 -16.69
C GLY A 176 -6.52 14.04 -16.05
N LEU A 177 -6.03 12.84 -16.41
CA LEU A 177 -6.50 11.59 -15.78
C LEU A 177 -6.38 11.63 -14.25
N SER A 178 -5.39 12.34 -13.71
CA SER A 178 -5.22 12.57 -12.28
C SER A 178 -6.45 13.20 -11.61
N ILE A 179 -7.21 14.07 -12.29
CA ILE A 179 -8.48 14.60 -11.73
C ILE A 179 -9.48 13.46 -11.50
N LYS A 180 -9.63 12.58 -12.51
CA LYS A 180 -10.57 11.45 -12.42
C LYS A 180 -10.18 10.55 -11.26
N TYR A 181 -8.91 10.15 -11.21
CA TYR A 181 -8.37 9.34 -10.13
C TYR A 181 -8.55 9.99 -8.75
N GLY A 182 -8.26 11.28 -8.60
CA GLY A 182 -8.47 12.01 -7.34
C GLY A 182 -9.93 11.99 -6.88
N LYS A 183 -10.88 12.27 -7.78
CA LYS A 183 -12.32 12.20 -7.45
C LYS A 183 -12.75 10.80 -7.01
N TYR A 184 -12.26 9.76 -7.68
CA TYR A 184 -12.55 8.38 -7.31
C TYR A 184 -11.98 8.02 -5.94
N LEU A 185 -10.73 8.39 -5.65
CA LEU A 185 -10.12 8.13 -4.35
C LEU A 185 -10.93 8.75 -3.21
N LYS A 186 -11.44 9.97 -3.37
CA LYS A 186 -12.35 10.58 -2.38
C LYS A 186 -13.65 9.80 -2.20
N GLN A 187 -14.22 9.29 -3.29
CA GLN A 187 -15.45 8.52 -3.24
C GLN A 187 -15.26 7.20 -2.49
N ILE A 188 -14.17 6.46 -2.74
CA ILE A 188 -13.92 5.18 -2.06
C ILE A 188 -13.59 5.38 -0.58
N VAL A 189 -12.85 6.44 -0.22
CA VAL A 189 -12.56 6.75 1.19
C VAL A 189 -13.85 7.07 1.95
N ARG A 190 -14.76 7.84 1.34
CA ARG A 190 -16.06 8.15 1.95
C ARG A 190 -16.89 6.89 2.19
N ARG A 191 -16.95 5.97 1.23
CA ARG A 191 -17.65 4.68 1.37
C ARG A 191 -17.03 3.81 2.46
N ALA A 192 -15.69 3.72 2.49
CA ALA A 192 -14.98 2.98 3.53
C ALA A 192 -15.18 3.56 4.94
N ALA A 193 -15.43 4.87 5.07
CA ALA A 193 -15.70 5.52 6.33
C ALA A 193 -17.12 5.29 6.86
N THR A 194 -18.12 5.11 5.99
CA THR A 194 -19.53 4.93 6.39
C THR A 194 -19.90 3.51 6.79
N GLY A 195 -18.95 2.56 6.78
CA GLY A 195 -19.23 1.16 7.11
C GLY A 195 -19.98 0.39 6.02
N ASP A 196 -20.35 1.06 4.93
CA ASP A 196 -20.74 0.45 3.65
C ASP A 196 -19.49 -0.11 2.96
N GLY A 197 -18.77 -0.96 3.67
CA GLY A 197 -17.73 -1.79 3.11
C GLY A 197 -18.27 -2.53 1.89
N ILE A 198 -17.37 -2.83 0.97
CA ILE A 198 -17.56 -3.66 -0.22
C ILE A 198 -18.20 -4.98 0.22
N SER A 199 -19.53 -4.97 0.36
CA SER A 199 -20.33 -6.11 0.74
C SER A 199 -20.47 -6.92 -0.54
N ASP A 200 -19.57 -7.88 -0.71
CA ASP A 200 -19.76 -8.93 -1.70
C ASP A 200 -21.06 -9.69 -1.32
N PRO A 201 -22.08 -9.80 -2.19
CA PRO A 201 -23.35 -10.45 -1.88
C PRO A 201 -23.29 -11.97 -1.65
N ARG A 202 -22.10 -12.55 -1.42
CA ARG A 202 -21.87 -14.01 -1.56
C ARG A 202 -21.57 -14.81 -0.30
N MET A 203 -21.63 -14.24 0.90
CA MET A 203 -21.55 -15.05 2.12
C MET A 203 -22.96 -15.51 2.56
N PRO A 204 -23.20 -16.82 2.72
CA PRO A 204 -24.47 -17.31 3.23
C PRO A 204 -24.59 -16.88 4.70
N ILE A 205 -25.72 -16.22 5.00
CA ILE A 205 -26.14 -15.83 6.33
C ILE A 205 -26.26 -17.10 7.18
N VAL A 206 -25.29 -17.36 8.06
CA VAL A 206 -25.50 -18.25 9.20
C VAL A 206 -26.08 -17.36 10.31
N ASN A 207 -27.38 -17.51 10.54
CA ASN A 207 -28.07 -16.88 11.67
C ASN A 207 -27.51 -17.44 12.98
N GLU A 208 -26.68 -16.69 13.69
CA GLU A 208 -26.47 -16.88 15.12
C GLU A 208 -27.16 -15.75 15.90
N ALA A 209 -27.95 -16.18 16.89
CA ALA A 209 -28.81 -15.34 17.72
C ALA A 209 -28.00 -14.40 18.65
N PRO A 210 -28.58 -13.28 19.11
CA PRO A 210 -27.83 -12.24 19.81
C PRO A 210 -27.54 -12.66 21.25
N ILE A 211 -26.26 -12.94 21.55
CA ILE A 211 -25.77 -13.03 22.91
C ILE A 211 -25.32 -11.63 23.33
N THR A 212 -26.13 -10.98 24.16
CA THR A 212 -25.78 -9.76 24.90
C THR A 212 -24.59 -10.06 25.82
N THR A 213 -23.42 -9.50 25.52
CA THR A 213 -22.28 -9.43 26.44
C THR A 213 -22.04 -7.99 26.90
N PRO A 214 -21.63 -7.76 28.16
CA PRO A 214 -21.66 -6.45 28.77
C PRO A 214 -20.45 -5.62 28.32
N THR A 215 -20.68 -4.31 28.25
CA THR A 215 -19.69 -3.25 28.15
C THR A 215 -18.60 -3.42 29.22
N PHE A 216 -17.43 -3.94 28.82
CA PHE A 216 -16.25 -3.98 29.68
C PHE A 216 -15.13 -3.18 29.03
N LEU A 217 -14.95 -1.98 29.59
CA LEU A 217 -13.75 -1.15 29.66
C LEU A 217 -13.09 -0.71 28.35
N ASP A 218 -13.09 0.61 28.18
CA ASP A 218 -12.10 1.43 27.48
C ASP A 218 -10.76 0.71 27.29
N GLN A 219 -10.60 0.02 26.16
CA GLN A 219 -9.28 -0.17 25.59
C GLN A 219 -8.86 1.22 25.12
N GLN A 220 -7.98 1.86 25.89
CA GLN A 220 -7.25 3.03 25.45
C GLN A 220 -6.72 2.76 24.05
N ALA A 221 -7.35 3.36 23.04
CA ALA A 221 -6.74 3.51 21.74
C ALA A 221 -5.40 4.20 22.00
N LEU A 222 -4.30 3.54 21.64
CA LEU A 222 -2.93 4.03 21.87
C LEU A 222 -2.71 5.43 21.23
N TRP A 223 -3.63 5.87 20.37
CA TRP A 223 -3.64 7.16 19.71
C TRP A 223 -5.05 7.78 19.80
N PRO A 224 -5.21 8.92 20.50
CA PRO A 224 -6.47 9.69 20.47
C PRO A 224 -6.67 10.43 19.13
N GLU A 225 -5.62 10.62 18.32
CA GLU A 225 -5.68 11.29 17.01
C GLU A 225 -5.12 10.40 15.88
N PRO A 226 -5.67 10.50 14.65
CA PRO A 226 -5.09 9.86 13.47
C PRO A 226 -3.66 10.33 13.20
N LEU A 227 -2.78 9.39 12.83
CA LEU A 227 -1.39 9.64 12.44
C LEU A 227 -1.33 10.45 11.14
N GLN A 228 -0.45 11.45 11.12
CA GLN A 228 -0.19 12.27 9.93
C GLN A 228 0.93 11.68 9.06
N PHE A 229 0.62 10.60 8.34
CA PHE A 229 1.61 9.89 7.50
C PHE A 229 2.29 10.77 6.45
N SER A 230 1.63 11.82 5.97
CA SER A 230 2.19 12.74 4.98
C SER A 230 3.42 13.52 5.49
N ALA A 231 3.53 13.70 6.81
CA ALA A 231 4.64 14.43 7.46
C ALA A 231 5.75 13.50 8.01
N MET A 232 5.51 12.19 8.05
CA MET A 232 6.46 11.21 8.59
C MET A 232 7.62 10.92 7.62
N SER A 233 8.73 10.41 8.14
CA SER A 233 9.80 9.76 7.36
C SER A 233 9.48 8.29 7.08
N ASP A 234 10.23 7.65 6.17
CA ASP A 234 10.07 6.23 5.84
C ASP A 234 10.22 5.35 7.10
N ASP A 235 11.25 5.62 7.91
CA ASP A 235 11.50 4.88 9.15
C ASP A 235 10.39 5.08 10.18
N GLN A 236 9.84 6.30 10.29
CA GLN A 236 8.71 6.59 11.17
C GLN A 236 7.44 5.84 10.74
N ILE A 237 7.20 5.70 9.43
CA ILE A 237 6.08 4.90 8.92
C ILE A 237 6.29 3.42 9.28
N VAL A 238 7.47 2.87 9.04
CA VAL A 238 7.77 1.47 9.40
C VAL A 238 7.59 1.25 10.92
N GLN A 239 8.09 2.18 11.74
CA GLN A 239 7.92 2.11 13.19
C GLN A 239 6.46 2.21 13.62
N ALA A 240 5.66 3.06 12.97
CA ALA A 240 4.24 3.21 13.26
C ALA A 240 3.45 1.94 12.89
N LEU A 241 3.76 1.31 11.77
CA LEU A 241 3.07 0.08 11.34
C LEU A 241 3.41 -1.14 12.21
N ASN A 242 4.60 -1.17 12.82
CA ASN A 242 5.01 -2.25 13.73
C ASN A 242 4.60 -2.03 15.20
N GLN A 243 3.77 -1.01 15.50
CA GLN A 243 3.27 -0.79 16.86
C GLN A 243 2.20 -1.83 17.26
N PRO A 244 2.14 -2.22 18.54
CA PRO A 244 1.08 -3.08 19.06
C PRO A 244 -0.31 -2.51 18.72
N GLY A 245 -1.18 -3.35 18.17
CA GLY A 245 -2.55 -2.97 17.78
C GLY A 245 -2.72 -2.57 16.32
N ASN A 246 -1.62 -2.40 15.56
CA ASN A 246 -1.65 -2.26 14.10
C ASN A 246 -1.45 -3.60 13.38
N ASP A 247 -1.55 -4.71 14.12
CA ASP A 247 -1.43 -6.05 13.57
C ASP A 247 -2.58 -6.38 12.62
N PHE A 248 -2.30 -7.23 11.63
CA PHE A 248 -3.29 -7.73 10.69
C PHE A 248 -3.87 -9.05 11.18
N GLU A 249 -5.17 -9.26 10.98
CA GLU A 249 -5.80 -10.53 11.31
C GLU A 249 -5.18 -11.70 10.52
N PRO A 250 -4.85 -12.84 11.18
CA PRO A 250 -4.23 -14.00 10.51
C PRO A 250 -5.12 -14.65 9.44
N SER A 251 -6.44 -14.55 9.62
CA SER A 251 -7.49 -15.09 8.76
C SER A 251 -7.86 -14.05 7.70
N PHE A 252 -6.89 -13.70 6.87
CA PHE A 252 -7.15 -12.82 5.73
C PHE A 252 -8.06 -13.55 4.75
N GLY A 253 -9.28 -13.05 4.58
CA GLY A 253 -10.26 -13.58 3.64
C GLY A 253 -9.82 -13.32 2.21
N GLY A 254 -8.93 -14.17 1.69
CA GLY A 254 -8.83 -14.57 0.29
C GLY A 254 -8.78 -13.49 -0.80
N LEU A 255 -8.38 -12.24 -0.54
CA LEU A 255 -8.24 -11.26 -1.62
C LEU A 255 -7.07 -11.68 -2.51
N SER A 256 -7.31 -12.13 -3.74
CA SER A 256 -6.23 -12.49 -4.66
C SER A 256 -5.54 -11.22 -5.21
N TRP A 257 -4.27 -11.33 -5.59
CA TRP A 257 -3.57 -10.23 -6.28
C TRP A 257 -4.28 -9.86 -7.59
N GLU A 258 -4.91 -10.85 -8.24
CA GLU A 258 -5.74 -10.64 -9.43
C GLU A 258 -6.92 -9.72 -9.12
N ASP A 259 -7.60 -9.91 -7.98
CA ASP A 259 -8.65 -9.00 -7.50
C ASP A 259 -8.11 -7.58 -7.30
N MET A 260 -6.91 -7.42 -6.74
CA MET A 260 -6.28 -6.10 -6.57
C MET A 260 -5.89 -5.45 -7.90
N THR A 261 -5.49 -6.23 -8.89
CA THR A 261 -5.03 -5.74 -10.21
C THR A 261 -6.14 -5.52 -11.23
N ASN A 262 -7.27 -6.21 -11.10
CA ASN A 262 -8.36 -6.11 -12.07
C ASN A 262 -9.21 -4.84 -11.88
N PHE A 263 -9.02 -4.11 -10.77
CA PHE A 263 -9.86 -2.97 -10.39
C PHE A 263 -11.37 -3.30 -10.48
N GLU A 264 -11.79 -4.58 -10.54
CA GLU A 264 -13.19 -4.99 -10.71
C GLU A 264 -14.01 -4.73 -9.43
N TRP A 265 -13.36 -4.77 -8.27
CA TRP A 265 -13.93 -4.32 -6.99
C TRP A 265 -14.12 -2.80 -6.92
N LEU A 266 -13.39 -2.04 -7.75
CA LEU A 266 -13.73 -0.65 -8.06
C LEU A 266 -14.79 -0.70 -9.13
N TYR A 267 -16.03 -1.05 -8.75
CA TYR A 267 -17.17 -0.75 -9.60
C TYR A 267 -17.07 0.74 -9.96
N TRP A 268 -16.75 1.01 -11.22
CA TRP A 268 -16.66 2.35 -11.78
C TRP A 268 -18.07 2.72 -12.21
N PRO A 269 -18.91 3.34 -11.36
CA PRO A 269 -20.15 3.90 -11.88
C PRO A 269 -19.73 4.82 -13.02
N GLU A 270 -20.42 4.74 -14.16
CA GLU A 270 -20.27 5.74 -15.21
C GLU A 270 -20.50 7.09 -14.54
N VAL A 271 -19.40 7.80 -14.27
CA VAL A 271 -19.48 9.17 -13.80
C VAL A 271 -19.93 9.90 -15.03
N GLY A 272 -21.26 10.07 -15.16
CA GLY A 272 -21.88 10.86 -16.21
C GLY A 272 -21.10 12.16 -16.33
N ILE A 273 -20.39 12.28 -17.44
CA ILE A 273 -19.79 13.53 -17.91
C ILE A 273 -20.85 14.20 -18.77
#